data_AF-A0A399ZWE7-F1
#
_entry.id   AF-A0A399ZWE7-F1
#
_cell.length_a   1.000
_cell.length_b   1.000
_cell.length_c   1.000
_cell.angle_alpha   90.00
_cell.angle_beta   90.00
_cell.angle_gamma   90.00
#
_symmetry.space_group_name_H-M   'P 1'
#
loop_
_entity.id
_entity.type
_entity.pdbx_description
1 polymer ?
#
loop_
_entity_poly.entity_id
_entity_poly.type
_entity_poly.pdbx_seq_one_letter_code
_entity_poly.pdbx_strand_id
1 'polypeptide(L)'
;MQENILEPNPDAGLVVYAVWFNMLVTDHRSRWDDSLLTDDRVIHFWDEEREVGGWYAQQGVYPFGSTAWDIYFLYGPDAQWDESPEPLLSSGFTIIVQSQKLLQDINPLLTAP
;
A
#
# COMPACT_ATOMS: atom_id res chain seq x y z
N MET A 1 -2.34 9.37 2.52
CA MET A 1 -1.13 9.07 1.73
C MET A 1 -0.80 10.22 0.79
N GLN A 2 -1.66 10.54 -0.18
CA GLN A 2 -1.52 11.71 -1.07
C GLN A 2 -1.16 13.01 -0.31
N GLU A 3 -2.11 13.57 0.45
CA GLU A 3 -1.96 14.89 1.09
C GLU A 3 -0.94 14.93 2.24
N ASN A 4 -0.79 13.82 2.98
CA ASN A 4 -0.04 13.81 4.24
C ASN A 4 1.38 13.22 4.11
N ILE A 5 1.71 12.56 3.00
CA ILE A 5 3.01 11.91 2.79
C ILE A 5 3.60 12.34 1.45
N LEU A 6 2.86 12.22 0.35
CA LEU A 6 3.41 12.48 -0.97
C LEU A 6 3.59 13.98 -1.22
N GLU A 7 2.52 14.76 -1.10
CA GLU A 7 2.56 16.20 -1.36
C GLU A 7 3.56 16.98 -0.50
N PRO A 8 3.72 16.70 0.81
CA PRO A 8 4.70 17.41 1.63
C PRO A 8 6.16 16.99 1.36
N ASN A 9 6.38 15.89 0.64
CA ASN A 9 7.71 15.31 0.40
C ASN A 9 7.93 15.05 -1.10
N PRO A 10 7.90 16.08 -1.96
CA PRO A 10 7.92 15.90 -3.43
C PRO A 10 9.22 15.26 -3.94
N ASP A 11 10.35 15.51 -3.27
CA ASP A 11 11.67 15.00 -3.67
C ASP A 11 12.01 13.63 -3.06
N ALA A 12 11.14 13.07 -2.22
CA ALA A 12 11.38 11.75 -1.63
C ALA A 12 11.36 10.68 -2.72
N GLY A 13 12.38 9.81 -2.72
CA GLY A 13 12.50 8.63 -3.59
C GLY A 13 11.51 7.51 -3.29
N LEU A 14 10.27 7.87 -2.95
CA LEU A 14 9.18 6.97 -2.62
C LEU A 14 8.46 6.53 -3.91
N VAL A 15 8.10 5.25 -3.99
CA VAL A 15 7.20 4.71 -5.00
C VAL A 15 6.01 4.08 -4.28
N VAL A 16 4.80 4.39 -4.73
CA VAL A 16 3.57 3.87 -4.15
C VAL A 16 2.91 2.94 -5.15
N TYR A 17 2.67 1.69 -4.74
CA TYR A 17 1.88 0.74 -5.52
C TYR A 17 0.46 0.68 -4.97
N ALA A 18 -0.48 1.26 -5.69
CA ALA A 18 -1.89 1.24 -5.33
C ALA A 18 -2.58 0.06 -6.05
N VAL A 19 -2.81 -1.03 -5.32
CA VAL A 19 -3.44 -2.24 -5.86
C VAL A 19 -4.91 -2.27 -5.48
N TRP A 20 -5.77 -2.22 -6.50
CA TRP A 20 -7.22 -2.17 -6.38
C TRP A 20 -7.83 -3.48 -6.86
N PHE A 21 -8.90 -3.93 -6.20
CA PHE A 21 -9.58 -5.15 -6.59
C PHE A 21 -11.03 -5.16 -6.11
N ASN A 22 -11.80 -6.10 -6.66
CA ASN A 22 -13.24 -6.22 -6.54
C ASN A 22 -13.69 -6.80 -5.17
N MET A 23 -13.32 -6.22 -4.03
CA MET A 23 -13.59 -6.84 -2.72
C MET A 23 -15.09 -6.92 -2.38
N LEU A 24 -15.83 -5.84 -2.61
CA LEU A 24 -17.28 -5.79 -2.45
C LEU A 24 -17.99 -6.11 -3.76
N VAL A 25 -19.25 -6.59 -3.67
CA VAL A 25 -20.07 -6.95 -4.85
C VAL A 25 -20.23 -5.81 -5.85
N THR A 26 -20.10 -4.56 -5.40
CA THR A 26 -20.24 -3.36 -6.22
C THR A 26 -18.94 -2.90 -6.87
N ASP A 27 -17.80 -3.47 -6.47
CA ASP A 27 -16.48 -3.07 -6.92
C ASP A 27 -16.20 -3.68 -8.29
N HIS A 28 -15.87 -2.83 -9.26
CA HIS A 28 -15.59 -3.24 -10.63
C HIS A 28 -14.55 -2.31 -11.26
N ARG A 29 -13.70 -2.86 -12.14
CA ARG A 29 -12.71 -2.06 -12.88
C ARG A 29 -13.32 -0.88 -13.61
N SER A 30 -14.52 -1.07 -14.17
CA SER A 30 -15.22 -0.02 -14.92
C SER A 30 -15.75 1.13 -14.04
N ARG A 31 -15.75 0.97 -12.72
CA ARG A 31 -16.16 1.98 -11.73
C ARG A 31 -14.99 2.52 -10.91
N TRP A 32 -13.79 2.00 -11.15
CA TRP A 32 -12.60 2.43 -10.46
C TRP A 32 -12.23 3.85 -10.89
N ASP A 33 -11.96 4.68 -9.89
CA ASP A 33 -11.55 6.07 -10.05
C ASP A 33 -10.10 6.21 -9.58
N ASP A 34 -9.20 6.48 -10.52
CA ASP A 34 -7.78 6.70 -10.23
C ASP A 34 -7.51 8.10 -9.67
N SER A 35 -8.48 9.02 -9.67
CA SER A 35 -8.28 10.39 -9.21
C SER A 35 -8.07 10.52 -7.69
N LEU A 36 -8.20 9.43 -6.93
CA LEU A 36 -7.98 9.43 -5.47
C LEU A 36 -6.50 9.57 -5.10
N LEU A 37 -5.60 9.08 -5.94
CA LEU A 37 -4.15 9.17 -5.78
C LEU A 37 -3.57 9.61 -7.12
N THR A 38 -3.14 10.87 -7.19
CA THR A 38 -2.78 11.52 -8.46
C THR A 38 -1.32 11.92 -8.55
N ASP A 39 -0.54 11.70 -7.49
CA ASP A 39 0.89 11.91 -7.49
C ASP A 39 1.59 10.96 -8.48
N ASP A 40 2.52 11.49 -9.29
CA ASP A 40 3.22 10.74 -10.35
C ASP A 40 4.02 9.53 -9.84
N ARG A 41 4.30 9.46 -8.54
CA ARG A 41 4.96 8.32 -7.89
C ARG A 41 4.02 7.17 -7.57
N VAL A 42 2.71 7.34 -7.82
CA VAL A 42 1.70 6.32 -7.60
C VAL A 42 1.51 5.51 -8.89
N ILE A 43 1.79 4.21 -8.79
CA ILE A 43 1.57 3.24 -9.86
C ILE A 43 0.34 2.42 -9.49
N HIS A 44 -0.68 2.51 -10.32
CA HIS A 44 -1.96 1.86 -10.10
C HIS A 44 -2.05 0.50 -10.78
N PHE A 45 -2.52 -0.51 -10.05
CA PHE A 45 -2.81 -1.84 -10.57
C PHE A 45 -4.25 -2.25 -10.27
N TRP A 46 -4.84 -3.02 -11.18
CA TRP A 46 -6.10 -3.71 -10.93
C TRP A 46 -5.89 -5.20 -10.93
N ASP A 47 -6.23 -5.82 -9.80
CA ASP A 47 -6.02 -7.22 -9.49
C ASP A 47 -7.39 -7.92 -9.34
N GLU A 48 -8.08 -8.19 -10.45
CA GLU A 48 -9.41 -8.82 -10.43
C GLU A 48 -9.42 -10.17 -9.70
N GLU A 49 -8.29 -10.89 -9.74
CA GLU A 49 -8.10 -12.21 -9.15
C GLU A 49 -7.72 -12.15 -7.66
N ARG A 50 -7.43 -10.95 -7.14
CA ARG A 50 -7.04 -10.68 -5.75
C ARG A 50 -5.78 -11.44 -5.35
N GLU A 51 -4.86 -11.66 -6.30
CA GLU A 51 -3.59 -12.37 -6.06
C GLU A 51 -2.77 -11.70 -4.96
N VAL A 52 -2.66 -10.37 -5.00
CA VAL A 52 -1.88 -9.59 -4.04
C VAL A 52 -2.51 -9.68 -2.65
N GLY A 53 -3.83 -9.49 -2.57
CA GLY A 53 -4.56 -9.62 -1.30
C GLY A 53 -4.49 -11.04 -0.73
N GLY A 54 -4.56 -12.06 -1.58
CA GLY A 54 -4.42 -13.47 -1.20
C GLY A 54 -3.01 -13.82 -0.73
N TRP A 55 -1.98 -13.32 -1.41
CA TRP A 55 -0.58 -13.48 -1.02
C TRP A 55 -0.31 -12.85 0.35
N TYR A 56 -0.79 -11.61 0.58
CA TYR A 56 -0.62 -10.93 1.86
C TYR A 56 -1.33 -11.61 3.03
N ALA A 57 -2.53 -12.19 2.79
CA ALA A 57 -3.23 -12.94 3.83
C ALA A 57 -2.42 -14.16 4.31
N GLN A 58 -1.60 -14.76 3.44
CA GLN A 58 -0.76 -15.91 3.77
C GLN A 58 0.47 -15.55 4.61
N GLN A 59 0.87 -14.28 4.65
CA GLN A 59 2.02 -13.82 5.44
C GLN A 59 1.72 -13.76 6.96
N GLY A 60 0.48 -14.09 7.39
CA GLY A 60 0.11 -14.15 8.80
C GLY A 60 -0.10 -12.80 9.48
N VAL A 61 0.02 -11.70 8.74
CA VAL A 61 -0.12 -10.32 9.25
C VAL A 61 -1.57 -9.82 9.19
N TYR A 62 -2.44 -10.55 8.49
CA TYR A 62 -3.86 -10.20 8.32
C TYR A 62 -4.76 -11.23 9.01
N PRO A 63 -5.52 -10.84 10.05
CA PRO A 63 -6.29 -11.79 10.87
C PRO A 63 -7.65 -12.15 10.26
N PHE A 64 -8.01 -11.62 9.10
CA PHE A 64 -9.36 -11.75 8.55
C PHE A 64 -9.37 -12.54 7.23
N GLY A 65 -10.13 -13.63 7.16
CA GLY A 65 -10.39 -14.32 5.88
C GLY A 65 -9.13 -14.71 5.08
N SER A 66 -9.30 -14.87 3.77
CA SER A 66 -8.25 -15.33 2.84
C SER A 66 -7.76 -14.25 1.87
N THR A 67 -8.24 -13.02 2.01
CA THR A 67 -7.87 -11.89 1.14
C THR A 67 -7.70 -10.66 2.00
N ALA A 68 -6.47 -10.16 2.08
CA ALA A 68 -6.15 -8.93 2.77
C ALA A 68 -6.55 -7.73 1.92
N TRP A 69 -7.32 -6.82 2.51
CA TRP A 69 -7.81 -5.60 1.87
C TRP A 69 -7.92 -4.48 2.91
N ASP A 70 -7.95 -3.23 2.44
CA ASP A 70 -7.87 -2.03 3.29
C ASP A 70 -6.62 -2.05 4.18
N ILE A 71 -5.46 -2.25 3.56
CA ILE A 71 -4.18 -2.47 4.24
C ILE A 71 -3.07 -1.63 3.61
N TYR A 72 -1.94 -1.50 4.31
CA TYR A 72 -0.68 -1.04 3.72
C TYR A 72 0.49 -1.94 4.14
N PHE A 73 1.53 -1.91 3.32
CA PHE A 73 2.86 -2.43 3.62
C PHE A 73 3.89 -1.35 3.27
N LEU A 74 4.86 -1.18 4.15
CA LEU A 74 5.95 -0.23 4.02
C LEU A 74 7.26 -1.00 4.03
N TYR A 75 7.97 -0.93 2.91
CA TYR A 75 9.26 -1.56 2.71
C TYR A 75 10.38 -0.52 2.76
N GLY A 76 11.54 -0.93 3.27
CA GLY A 76 12.74 -0.10 3.28
C GLY A 76 13.43 -0.03 1.91
N PRO A 77 14.39 0.89 1.73
CA PRO A 77 15.15 1.02 0.48
C PRO A 77 15.98 -0.23 0.14
N ASP A 78 16.33 -1.04 1.14
CA ASP A 78 17.09 -2.27 0.97
C ASP A 78 16.19 -3.48 0.62
N ALA A 79 14.88 -3.28 0.50
CA ALA A 79 13.94 -4.37 0.26
C ALA A 79 14.18 -5.05 -1.09
N GLN A 80 14.23 -6.38 -1.07
CA GLN A 80 14.35 -7.19 -2.27
C GLN A 80 12.96 -7.64 -2.73
N TRP A 81 12.66 -7.45 -4.01
CA TRP A 81 11.37 -7.82 -4.59
C TRP A 81 11.41 -9.25 -5.14
N ASP A 82 11.37 -10.23 -4.24
CA ASP A 82 11.23 -11.65 -4.55
C ASP A 82 9.86 -12.20 -4.10
N GLU A 83 9.75 -13.51 -3.84
CA GLU A 83 8.50 -14.15 -3.39
C GLU A 83 8.01 -13.66 -2.02
N SER A 84 8.91 -13.10 -1.19
CA SER A 84 8.58 -12.54 0.12
C SER A 84 9.44 -11.31 0.42
N PRO A 85 9.01 -10.12 -0.04
CA PRO A 85 9.81 -8.92 0.10
C PRO A 85 10.16 -8.60 1.56
N GLU A 86 11.45 -8.41 1.81
CA GLU A 86 12.01 -8.04 3.11
C GLU A 86 13.17 -7.05 2.94
N PRO A 87 13.40 -6.12 3.89
CA PRO A 87 12.69 -6.00 5.17
C PRO A 87 11.36 -5.26 5.05
N LEU A 88 10.31 -5.87 5.60
CA LEU A 88 9.05 -5.20 5.88
C LEU A 88 9.23 -4.34 7.13
N LEU A 89 9.17 -3.01 6.97
CA LEU A 89 9.35 -2.07 8.07
C LEU A 89 8.05 -1.87 8.86
N SER A 90 6.92 -1.82 8.17
CA SER A 90 5.63 -1.60 8.80
C SER A 90 4.49 -2.12 7.93
N SER A 91 3.41 -2.54 8.58
CA SER A 91 2.16 -2.90 7.93
C SER A 91 0.99 -2.58 8.85
N GLY A 92 -0.20 -2.45 8.29
CA GLY A 92 -1.40 -2.20 9.10
C GLY A 92 -2.70 -2.31 8.32
N PHE A 93 -3.79 -2.48 9.08
CA PHE A 93 -5.17 -2.52 8.62
C PHE A 93 -6.08 -1.95 9.74
N THR A 94 -7.17 -1.24 9.45
CA THR A 94 -7.50 -0.59 8.16
C THR A 94 -6.54 0.56 7.85
N ILE A 95 -6.31 0.90 6.57
CA ILE A 95 -5.32 1.94 6.22
C ILE A 95 -5.68 3.31 6.82
N ILE A 96 -6.98 3.60 6.93
CA ILE A 96 -7.48 4.85 7.52
C ILE A 96 -7.15 4.90 9.02
N VAL A 97 -7.43 3.83 9.76
CA VAL A 97 -7.18 3.77 11.21
C VAL A 97 -5.67 3.80 11.50
N GLN A 98 -4.87 3.15 10.66
CA GLN A 98 -3.43 3.04 10.84
C GLN A 98 -2.63 4.14 10.14
N SER A 99 -3.29 5.17 9.59
CA SER A 99 -2.66 6.26 8.85
C SER A 99 -1.62 7.02 9.68
N GLN A 100 -1.88 7.24 10.97
CA GLN A 100 -0.93 7.87 11.89
C GLN A 100 0.32 7.00 12.11
N LYS A 101 0.15 5.68 12.21
CA LYS A 101 1.25 4.71 12.34
C LYS A 101 2.10 4.71 11.08
N LEU A 102 1.47 4.63 9.90
CA LEU A 102 2.17 4.72 8.62
C LEU A 102 2.99 6.02 8.53
N LEU A 103 2.41 7.16 8.91
CA LEU A 103 3.10 8.45 8.90
C LEU A 103 4.31 8.47 9.85
N GLN A 104 4.18 7.89 11.04
CA GLN A 104 5.29 7.78 11.99
C GLN A 104 6.41 6.89 11.47
N ASP A 105 6.07 5.75 10.88
CA ASP A 105 7.03 4.74 10.45
C ASP A 105 7.74 5.14 9.15
N ILE A 106 7.10 5.92 8.28
CA ILE A 106 7.71 6.39 7.03
C ILE A 106 8.62 7.60 7.22
N ASN A 107 8.39 8.42 8.25
CA ASN A 107 9.12 9.68 8.46
C ASN A 107 10.67 9.54 8.49
N PRO A 108 11.26 8.49 9.10
CA PRO A 108 12.70 8.27 9.04
C PRO A 108 13.24 8.04 7.62
N LEU A 109 12.40 7.52 6.71
CA LEU A 109 12.78 7.25 5.31
C LEU A 109 12.69 8.51 4.44
N LEU A 110 11.84 9.47 4.82
CA LEU A 110 11.64 10.73 4.09
C LEU A 110 12.74 11.77 4.38
N THR A 111 13.49 11.58 5.46
CA THR A 111 14.53 12.50 5.95
C THR A 111 15.94 11.99 5.72
N ALA A 112 16.08 10.78 5.16
CA ALA A 112 17.36 10.20 4.82
C ALA A 112 17.95 10.90 3.57
N PRO A 113 19.22 11.33 3.61
CA PRO A 113 19.89 12.02 2.49
C PRO A 113 20.17 11.12 1.28
#